data_AF-A0A520GIC6-F1
#
_entry.id   AF-A0A520GIC6-F1
#
_cell.length_a   1.000
_cell.length_b   1.000
_cell.length_c   1.000
_cell.angle_alpha   90.00
_cell.angle_beta   90.00
_cell.angle_gamma   90.00
#
_symmetry.space_group_name_H-M   'P 1'
#
loop_
_entity.id
_entity.type
_entity.pdbx_description
1 polymer ?
#
loop_
_entity_poly.entity_id
_entity_poly.type
_entity_poly.pdbx_seq_one_letter_code
_entity_poly.pdbx_strand_id
1 'polypeptide(L)'
;MTVSPDPRKNHLLRMLPDAEWKRWLPQLEWVSMPLGQVLYESGSTLSHVYFPTTAIVSLLYVMENGASAEIAVVGNEGIVG
;
A
#
# COMPACT_ATOMS: atom_id res chain seq x y z
N MET A 1 -8.70 14.87 18.22
CA MET A 1 -9.14 15.17 16.83
C MET A 1 -9.25 13.85 16.11
N THR A 2 -10.46 13.34 15.87
CA THR A 2 -10.68 12.11 15.10
C THR A 2 -10.46 12.44 13.63
N VAL A 3 -9.26 12.15 13.13
CA VAL A 3 -8.97 12.25 11.70
C VAL A 3 -9.81 11.17 11.02
N SER A 4 -10.90 11.57 10.37
CA SER A 4 -11.64 10.64 9.52
C SER A 4 -10.69 10.16 8.44
N PRO A 5 -10.56 8.84 8.22
CA PRO A 5 -9.59 8.33 7.28
C PRO A 5 -10.06 8.69 5.86
N ASP A 6 -9.17 9.31 5.07
CA ASP A 6 -9.45 9.82 3.71
C ASP A 6 -8.56 9.08 2.69
N PRO A 7 -9.13 8.24 1.79
CA PRO A 7 -8.33 7.46 0.85
C PRO A 7 -7.62 8.36 -0.18
N ARG A 8 -8.12 9.57 -0.43
CA ARG A 8 -7.52 10.54 -1.36
C ARG A 8 -6.27 11.23 -0.79
N LYS A 9 -5.84 10.86 0.43
CA LYS A 9 -4.48 11.12 0.90
C LYS A 9 -3.43 10.34 0.11
N ASN A 10 -3.82 9.22 -0.50
CA ASN A 10 -3.01 8.59 -1.53
C ASN A 10 -3.13 9.35 -2.85
N HIS A 11 -2.02 9.73 -3.46
CA HIS A 11 -2.00 10.57 -4.66
C HIS A 11 -2.58 9.86 -5.88
N LEU A 12 -2.42 8.54 -6.01
CA LEU A 12 -2.99 7.78 -7.12
C LEU A 12 -4.52 7.79 -7.04
N LEU A 13 -5.07 7.51 -5.85
CA LEU A 13 -6.52 7.57 -5.63
C LEU A 13 -7.09 8.98 -5.81
N ARG A 14 -6.33 10.01 -5.45
CA ARG A 14 -6.72 11.41 -5.65
C ARG A 14 -6.81 11.81 -7.12
N MET A 15 -6.01 11.18 -7.98
CA MET A 15 -5.97 11.48 -9.41
C MET A 15 -7.02 10.73 -10.23
N LEU A 16 -7.75 9.79 -9.62
CA LEU A 16 -8.82 9.07 -10.31
C LEU A 16 -9.93 10.05 -10.75
N PRO A 17 -10.41 9.98 -11.99
CA PRO A 17 -11.60 10.72 -12.38
C PRO A 17 -12.82 10.21 -11.59
N ASP A 18 -13.87 11.03 -11.53
CA ASP A 18 -15.01 10.79 -10.65
C ASP A 18 -15.73 9.46 -10.91
N ALA A 19 -15.75 8.98 -12.16
CA ALA A 19 -16.40 7.73 -12.53
C ALA A 19 -15.62 6.53 -11.96
N GLU A 20 -14.30 6.53 -12.10
CA GLU A 20 -13.39 5.52 -11.55
C GLU A 20 -13.41 5.56 -10.04
N TRP A 21 -13.33 6.74 -9.43
CA TRP A 21 -13.42 6.90 -7.98
C TRP A 21 -14.69 6.26 -7.41
N LYS A 22 -15.86 6.50 -8.02
CA LYS A 22 -17.12 5.89 -7.58
C LYS A 22 -17.13 4.37 -7.69
N ARG A 23 -16.41 3.80 -8.67
CA ARG A 23 -16.28 2.34 -8.86
C ARG A 23 -15.35 1.70 -7.83
N TRP A 24 -14.28 2.40 -7.47
CA TRP A 24 -13.26 1.93 -6.53
C TRP A 24 -13.66 2.09 -5.07
N LEU A 25 -14.32 3.20 -4.73
CA LEU A 25 -14.73 3.51 -3.36
C LEU A 25 -15.37 2.34 -2.58
N PRO A 26 -16.34 1.58 -3.12
CA PRO A 26 -16.95 0.46 -2.39
C PRO A 26 -16.03 -0.77 -2.23
N GLN A 27 -14.90 -0.82 -2.93
CA GLN A 27 -13.91 -1.91 -2.86
C GLN A 27 -12.76 -1.57 -1.91
N LEU A 28 -12.66 -0.33 -1.42
CA LEU A 28 -11.60 0.10 -0.53
C LEU A 28 -11.96 -0.24 0.92
N GLU A 29 -11.04 -0.90 1.59
CA GLU A 29 -11.12 -1.18 3.02
C GLU A 29 -9.97 -0.50 3.76
N TRP A 30 -10.28 0.05 4.93
CA TRP A 30 -9.27 0.61 5.81
C TRP A 30 -8.58 -0.48 6.61
N VAL A 31 -7.26 -0.56 6.47
CA VAL A 31 -6.43 -1.53 7.20
C VAL A 31 -5.40 -0.79 8.05
N SER A 32 -5.22 -1.24 9.30
CA SER A 32 -4.14 -0.76 10.15
C SER A 32 -2.82 -1.39 9.69
N MET A 33 -1.78 -0.57 9.55
CA MET A 33 -0.46 -1.02 9.11
C MET A 33 0.62 -0.61 10.14
N PRO A 34 0.73 -1.33 11.27
CA PRO A 34 1.80 -1.11 12.25
C PRO A 34 3.20 -1.25 11.65
N LEU A 35 4.15 -0.53 12.24
CA LEU A 35 5.56 -0.63 11.87
C LEU A 35 6.06 -2.07 12.00
N GLY A 36 6.78 -2.54 10.98
CA GLY A 36 7.33 -3.89 10.92
C GLY A 36 6.32 -4.98 10.50
N GLN A 37 5.08 -4.62 10.16
CA GLN A 37 4.16 -5.57 9.55
C GLN A 37 4.69 -6.04 8.19
N VAL A 38 4.75 -7.35 8.00
CA VAL A 38 5.02 -7.99 6.71
C VAL A 38 3.72 -8.07 5.94
N LEU A 39 3.65 -7.42 4.76
CA LEU A 39 2.44 -7.43 3.91
C LEU A 39 2.32 -8.71 3.08
N TYR A 40 3.45 -9.21 2.58
CA TYR A 40 3.54 -10.51 1.92
C TYR A 40 4.97 -11.02 1.96
N GLU A 41 5.12 -12.34 1.89
CA GLU A 41 6.41 -13.01 1.75
C GLU A 41 6.60 -13.50 0.31
N SER A 42 7.86 -13.64 -0.11
CA SER A 42 8.20 -14.19 -1.42
C SER A 42 7.54 -15.57 -1.62
N GLY A 43 6.89 -15.77 -2.78
CA GLY A 43 6.16 -16.99 -3.10
C GLY A 43 4.70 -17.03 -2.62
N SER A 44 4.23 -16.01 -1.90
CA SER A 44 2.81 -15.89 -1.55
C SER A 44 1.99 -15.31 -2.71
N THR A 45 0.75 -15.78 -2.89
CA THR A 45 -0.19 -15.18 -3.84
C THR A 45 -0.70 -13.84 -3.31
N LEU A 46 -0.39 -12.77 -4.03
CA LEU A 46 -0.94 -11.43 -3.79
C LEU A 46 -2.44 -11.43 -4.10
N SER A 47 -3.24 -11.08 -3.08
CA SER A 47 -4.71 -11.03 -3.17
C SER A 47 -5.26 -9.61 -3.08
N HIS A 48 -4.45 -8.68 -2.57
CA HIS A 48 -4.85 -7.30 -2.30
C HIS A 48 -3.72 -6.35 -2.69
N VAL A 49 -4.11 -5.15 -3.07
CA VAL A 49 -3.21 -4.02 -3.26
C VAL A 49 -3.46 -2.98 -2.18
N TYR A 50 -2.40 -2.34 -1.72
CA TYR A 50 -2.43 -1.36 -0.63
C TYR A 50 -2.09 0.02 -1.17
N PHE A 51 -2.86 1.01 -0.73
CA PHE A 51 -2.65 2.43 -1.00
C PHE A 51 -2.25 3.13 0.31
N PRO A 52 -0.95 3.31 0.59
CA PRO A 52 -0.53 3.96 1.82
C PRO A 52 -1.08 5.38 1.91
N THR A 53 -1.53 5.78 3.10
CA THR A 53 -2.04 7.15 3.37
C THR A 53 -1.31 7.82 4.52
N THR A 54 -0.72 7.04 5.44
CA THR A 54 -0.02 7.52 6.64
C THR A 54 1.28 6.77 6.92
N ALA A 55 1.73 5.92 5.99
CA ALA A 55 2.86 5.03 6.19
C ALA A 55 3.67 4.89 4.90
N ILE A 56 4.88 4.34 5.04
CA ILE A 56 5.75 3.91 3.95
C ILE A 56 5.91 2.40 4.00
N VAL A 57 6.00 1.75 2.85
CA VAL A 57 6.23 0.32 2.70
C VAL A 57 7.58 0.12 2.03
N SER A 58 8.49 -0.59 2.69
CA SER A 58 9.78 -0.99 2.11
C SER A 58 9.64 -2.39 1.51
N LEU A 59 10.02 -2.53 0.24
CA LEU A 59 10.10 -3.80 -0.45
C LEU A 59 11.50 -4.36 -0.30
N LEU A 60 11.61 -5.43 0.47
CA LEU A 60 12.86 -6.16 0.68
C LEU A 60 12.86 -7.40 -0.20
N TYR A 61 13.94 -7.60 -0.94
CA TYR A 61 14.17 -8.85 -1.65
C TYR A 61 15.27 -9.62 -0.94
N VAL A 62 14.93 -10.84 -0.51
CA VAL A 62 15.90 -11.77 0.07
C VAL A 62 16.57 -12.53 -1.08
N MET A 63 17.86 -12.33 -1.23
CA MET A 63 18.70 -13.06 -2.18
C MET A 63 18.92 -14.50 -1.70
N GLU A 64 19.30 -15.41 -2.60
CA GLU A 64 19.51 -16.85 -2.28
C GLU A 64 20.53 -17.10 -1.16
N ASN A 65 21.43 -16.15 -0.91
CA ASN A 65 22.42 -16.21 0.16
C ASN A 65 21.92 -15.68 1.52
N GLY A 66 20.64 -15.34 1.65
CA GLY A 66 20.03 -14.82 2.88
C GLY A 66 20.26 -13.32 3.13
N ALA A 67 20.98 -12.62 2.26
CA ALA A 67 21.09 -11.16 2.35
C ALA A 67 19.84 -10.50 1.76
N SER A 68 19.34 -9.45 2.41
CA SER A 68 18.24 -8.63 1.88
C SER A 68 18.78 -7.40 1.17
N ALA A 69 18.24 -7.10 0.00
CA ALA A 69 18.42 -5.82 -0.67
C ALA A 69 17.11 -5.03 -0.59
N GLU A 70 17.17 -3.77 -0.18
CA GLU A 70 16.05 -2.85 -0.33
C GLU A 70 15.91 -2.50 -1.81
N ILE A 71 14.77 -2.86 -2.40
CA ILE A 71 14.51 -2.64 -3.83
C ILE A 71 13.79 -1.32 -4.05
N ALA A 72 12.80 -1.01 -3.22
CA ALA A 72 11.96 0.17 -3.38
C ALA A 72 11.28 0.56 -2.07
N VAL A 73 10.92 1.84 -1.98
CA VAL A 73 10.05 2.39 -0.93
C VAL A 73 8.81 2.97 -1.60
N VAL A 74 7.64 2.64 -1.06
CA VAL A 74 6.34 3.13 -1.54
C VAL A 74 5.66 3.92 -0.43
N GLY A 75 5.46 5.22 -0.65
CA GLY A 75 4.70 6.11 0.23
C GLY A 75 3.27 6.35 -0.25
N ASN A 76 2.71 7.49 0.13
CA ASN A 76 1.35 7.87 -0.25
C ASN A 76 1.23 8.27 -1.73
N GLU A 77 2.32 8.31 -2.46
CA GLU A 77 2.38 8.55 -3.90
C GLU A 77 2.18 7.28 -4.74
N GLY A 78 2.23 6.10 -4.14
CA GLY A 78 2.24 4.83 -4.86
C GLY A 78 1.20 3.81 -4.39
N ILE A 79 1.41 2.57 -4.85
CA ILE A 79 0.61 1.39 -4.53
C ILE A 79 1.56 0.19 -4.38
N VAL A 80 1.24 -0.76 -3.53
CA VAL A 80 2.01 -2.00 -3.35
C VAL A 80 1.09 -3.22 -3.34
N GLY A 81 1.50 -4.29 -4.00
CA GLY A 81 0.80 -5.57 -4.06
C GLY A 81 0.82 -6.17 -5.46
#